data_AF-A0A7C9FC62-F1
#
_entry.id   AF-A0A7C9FC62-F1
#
_cell.length_a   1.000
_cell.length_b   1.000
_cell.length_c   1.000
_cell.angle_alpha   90.00
_cell.angle_beta   90.00
_cell.angle_gamma   90.00
#
_symmetry.space_group_name_H-M   'P 1'
#
loop_
_entity.id
_entity.type
_entity.pdbx_description
1 polymer ?
#
loop_
_entity_poly.entity_id
_entity_poly.type
_entity_poly.pdbx_seq_one_letter_code
_entity_poly.pdbx_strand_id
1 'polypeptide(L)'
;AVYRLIVREEEIMMEERKRDDENNNITNKNVVAGRDEEIELVIPPVFDKCTSVLEAEKQIEAQDLYWEAVCEYGKIGLDEAEKLLLKSIQRNPFVGEPHVVLGQLYLGKGRYEEAEKAAEKGLILLPEWGSPW
;
A
#
# COMPACT_ATOMS: atom_id res chain seq x y z
N ALA A 1 4.24 6.88 -9.55
CA ALA A 1 4.55 8.04 -10.42
C ALA A 1 3.52 8.23 -11.55
N VAL A 2 3.25 7.21 -12.38
CA VAL A 2 2.31 7.29 -13.51
C VAL A 2 0.88 7.67 -13.09
N TYR A 3 0.37 7.10 -12.00
CA TYR A 3 -1.00 7.37 -11.54
C TYR A 3 -1.25 8.85 -11.21
N ARG A 4 -0.28 9.53 -10.58
CA ARG A 4 -0.39 10.98 -10.30
C ARG A 4 -0.37 11.82 -11.56
N LEU A 5 0.35 11.37 -12.59
CA LEU A 5 0.36 12.04 -13.88
C LEU A 5 -1.03 11.94 -14.52
N ILE A 6 -1.63 10.74 -14.52
CA ILE A 6 -2.98 10.52 -15.04
C ILE A 6 -4.01 11.38 -14.29
N VAL A 7 -4.03 11.34 -12.95
CA VAL A 7 -4.95 12.17 -12.13
C VAL A 7 -4.81 13.65 -12.48
N ARG A 8 -3.57 14.15 -12.55
CA ARG A 8 -3.30 15.57 -12.83
C ARG A 8 -3.67 15.95 -14.27
N GLU A 9 -3.45 15.07 -15.24
CA GLU A 9 -3.80 15.31 -16.64
C GLU A 9 -5.33 15.39 -16.81
N GLU A 10 -6.08 14.49 -16.15
CA GLU A 10 -7.55 14.53 -16.11
C GLU A 10 -8.08 15.83 -15.48
N GLU A 11 -7.51 16.28 -14.36
CA GLU A 11 -7.87 17.55 -13.72
C GLU A 11 -7.67 18.76 -14.67
N ILE A 12 -6.54 18.80 -15.39
CA ILE A 12 -6.24 19.87 -16.35
C ILE A 12 -7.25 19.87 -17.51
N MET A 13 -7.54 18.70 -18.09
CA MET A 13 -8.48 18.57 -19.20
C MET A 13 -9.93 18.89 -18.81
N MET A 14 -10.34 18.59 -17.57
CA MET A 14 -11.63 18.97 -17.02
C MET A 14 -11.75 20.49 -16.88
N GLU A 15 -10.68 21.14 -16.41
CA GLU A 15 -10.64 22.59 -16.22
C GLU A 15 -10.58 23.35 -17.55
N GLU A 16 -9.81 22.88 -18.54
CA GLU A 16 -9.77 23.46 -19.89
C GLU A 16 -11.15 23.46 -20.56
N ARG A 17 -11.90 22.36 -20.43
CA ARG A 17 -13.27 22.28 -20.97
C ARG A 17 -14.26 23.20 -20.27
N LYS A 18 -14.18 23.33 -18.95
CA LYS A 18 -15.01 24.31 -18.22
C LYS A 18 -14.77 25.73 -18.74
N ARG A 19 -13.51 26.09 -19.02
CA ARG A 19 -13.15 27.39 -19.60
C ARG A 19 -13.61 27.56 -21.05
N ASP A 20 -13.56 26.49 -21.84
CA ASP A 20 -14.06 26.50 -23.21
C ASP A 20 -15.59 26.62 -23.26
N ASP A 21 -16.31 25.93 -22.36
CA ASP A 21 -17.77 26.03 -22.21
C ASP A 21 -18.21 27.42 -21.74
N GLU A 22 -17.44 28.07 -20.84
CA GLU A 22 -17.70 29.44 -20.40
C GLU A 22 -17.43 30.49 -21.49
N ASN A 23 -16.49 30.24 -22.41
CA ASN A 23 -16.13 31.16 -23.49
C ASN A 23 -16.95 30.96 -24.78
N ASN A 24 -17.46 29.76 -25.07
CA ASN A 24 -18.23 29.46 -26.28
C ASN A 24 -19.75 29.54 -26.06
N ASN A 25 -20.31 30.73 -26.16
CA ASN A 25 -21.77 30.90 -26.22
C ASN A 25 -22.40 30.63 -27.60
N ILE A 26 -21.66 30.13 -28.61
CA ILE A 26 -22.18 29.92 -29.98
C ILE A 26 -21.63 28.62 -30.61
N THR A 27 -22.54 27.64 -30.76
CA THR A 27 -22.56 26.54 -31.76
C THR A 27 -21.23 25.99 -32.25
N ASN A 28 -20.65 25.04 -31.50
CA ASN A 28 -20.12 23.83 -32.12
C ASN A 28 -19.97 22.72 -31.07
N LYS A 29 -21.07 21.98 -30.84
CA LYS A 29 -21.07 20.75 -30.03
C LYS A 29 -20.34 19.63 -30.79
N ASN A 30 -19.03 19.75 -30.94
CA ASN A 30 -18.17 18.56 -31.02
C ASN A 30 -17.84 18.14 -29.58
N VAL A 31 -18.89 17.81 -28.83
CA VAL A 31 -18.73 17.07 -27.58
C VAL A 31 -18.07 15.77 -28.01
N VAL A 32 -16.85 15.52 -27.53
CA VAL A 32 -16.22 14.21 -27.65
C VAL A 32 -17.06 13.25 -26.80
N ALA A 33 -18.18 12.81 -27.39
CA ALA A 33 -19.11 11.87 -26.78
C ALA A 33 -18.37 10.54 -26.64
N GLY A 34 -18.03 10.16 -25.41
CA GLY A 34 -17.37 8.89 -25.12
C GLY A 34 -16.18 8.95 -24.16
N ARG A 35 -15.90 10.08 -23.49
CA ARG A 35 -15.03 10.06 -22.32
C ARG A 35 -15.87 9.88 -21.06
N ASP A 36 -15.52 8.87 -20.29
CA ASP A 36 -16.18 8.51 -19.05
C ASP A 36 -15.80 9.49 -17.92
N GLU A 37 -16.16 10.76 -18.07
CA GLU A 37 -15.88 11.81 -17.07
C GLU A 37 -16.61 11.56 -15.74
N GLU A 38 -17.62 10.69 -15.75
CA GLU A 38 -18.33 10.22 -14.56
C GLU A 38 -17.61 9.05 -13.86
N ILE A 39 -16.60 8.42 -14.49
CA ILE A 39 -15.85 7.33 -13.86
C ILE A 39 -14.86 7.91 -12.85
N GLU A 40 -15.09 7.59 -11.58
CA GLU A 40 -14.17 7.90 -10.50
C GLU A 40 -12.91 7.03 -10.60
N LEU A 41 -11.75 7.69 -10.66
CA LEU A 41 -10.46 7.02 -10.69
C LEU A 41 -10.09 6.52 -9.27
N VAL A 42 -10.38 5.25 -9.00
CA VAL A 42 -10.11 4.61 -7.70
C VAL A 42 -8.62 4.29 -7.54
N ILE A 43 -7.93 5.04 -6.68
CA ILE A 43 -6.51 4.82 -6.36
C ILE A 43 -6.39 3.52 -5.54
N PRO A 44 -5.64 2.50 -6.02
CA PRO A 44 -5.41 1.30 -5.23
C PRO A 44 -4.63 1.65 -3.95
N PRO A 45 -4.97 1.06 -2.80
CA PRO A 45 -4.33 1.38 -1.52
C PRO A 45 -2.86 0.92 -1.45
N VAL A 46 -2.44 0.03 -2.35
CA VAL A 46 -1.08 -0.54 -2.43
C VAL A 46 0.02 0.52 -2.50
N PHE A 47 1.17 0.23 -1.87
CA PHE A 47 2.35 1.11 -1.84
C PHE A 47 2.04 2.54 -1.37
N ASP A 48 1.25 2.66 -0.31
CA ASP A 48 0.75 3.93 0.23
C ASP A 48 0.05 4.75 -0.88
N LYS A 49 -1.07 4.24 -1.41
CA LYS A 49 -1.84 4.90 -2.48
C LYS A 49 -1.01 5.21 -3.73
N CYS A 50 -0.17 4.26 -4.13
CA CYS A 50 0.77 4.40 -5.25
C CYS A 50 1.75 5.58 -5.13
N THR A 51 2.03 6.04 -3.90
CA THR A 51 2.95 7.16 -3.65
C THR A 51 4.38 6.72 -3.40
N SER A 52 4.56 5.48 -2.97
CA SER A 52 5.85 4.87 -2.70
C SER A 52 6.25 3.89 -3.79
N VAL A 53 7.56 3.65 -3.91
CA VAL A 53 8.13 2.64 -4.81
C VAL A 53 8.95 1.68 -3.94
N LEU A 54 8.69 0.38 -4.08
CA LEU A 54 9.47 -0.66 -3.46
C LEU A 54 10.48 -1.23 -4.46
N GLU A 55 11.76 -1.18 -4.12
CA GLU A 55 12.82 -1.80 -4.90
C GLU A 55 12.80 -3.32 -4.72
N ALA A 56 13.13 -4.06 -5.78
CA ALA A 56 13.15 -5.52 -5.74
C ALA A 56 14.12 -6.05 -4.67
N GLU A 57 15.26 -5.40 -4.47
CA GLU A 57 16.25 -5.75 -3.44
C GLU A 57 15.65 -5.65 -2.03
N LYS A 58 14.90 -4.58 -1.72
CA LYS A 58 14.25 -4.42 -0.42
C LYS A 58 13.17 -5.46 -0.19
N GLN A 59 12.42 -5.83 -1.23
CA GLN A 59 11.45 -6.92 -1.16
C GLN A 59 12.12 -8.25 -0.81
N ILE A 60 13.23 -8.58 -1.49
CA ILE A 60 13.99 -9.81 -1.25
C ILE A 60 14.54 -9.83 0.18
N GLU A 61 15.21 -8.75 0.59
CA GLU A 61 15.73 -8.62 1.96
C GLU A 61 14.62 -8.77 3.01
N ALA A 62 13.45 -8.17 2.79
CA ALA A 62 12.33 -8.26 3.71
C ALA A 62 11.79 -9.69 3.83
N GLN A 63 11.69 -10.40 2.70
CA GLN A 63 11.23 -11.79 2.65
C GLN A 63 12.23 -12.72 3.34
N ASP A 64 13.53 -12.56 3.09
CA ASP A 64 14.58 -13.37 3.72
C ASP A 64 14.56 -13.21 5.25
N LEU A 65 14.47 -11.96 5.74
CA LEU A 65 14.35 -11.67 7.17
C LEU A 65 13.10 -12.28 7.80
N TYR A 66 11.98 -12.28 7.09
CA TYR A 66 10.72 -12.88 7.54
C TYR A 66 10.84 -14.41 7.64
N TRP A 67 11.41 -15.06 6.62
CA TRP A 67 11.64 -16.51 6.65
C TRP A 67 12.64 -16.95 7.69
N GLU A 68 13.70 -16.18 7.91
CA GLU A 68 14.60 -16.44 9.03
C GLU A 68 13.85 -16.35 10.37
N ALA A 69 13.04 -15.32 10.57
CA ALA A 69 12.26 -15.18 11.79
C ALA A 69 11.27 -16.34 12.01
N VAL A 70 10.48 -16.69 10.98
CA VAL A 70 9.37 -17.66 11.10
C VAL A 70 9.86 -19.11 11.10
N CYS A 71 10.90 -19.46 10.35
CA CYS A 71 11.41 -20.83 10.32
C CYS A 71 12.34 -21.13 11.50
N GLU A 72 13.09 -20.13 11.98
CA GLU A 72 14.18 -20.36 12.92
C GLU A 72 13.91 -19.83 14.34
N TYR A 73 12.70 -19.28 14.64
CA TYR A 73 12.39 -18.73 15.98
C TYR A 73 12.65 -19.70 17.14
N GLY A 74 12.50 -21.01 16.91
CA GLY A 74 12.80 -22.03 17.91
C GLY A 74 14.30 -22.14 18.27
N LYS A 75 15.20 -21.74 17.36
CA LYS A 75 16.66 -21.74 17.56
C LYS A 75 17.18 -20.39 18.04
N ILE A 76 16.69 -19.29 17.46
CA ILE A 76 17.16 -17.92 17.77
C ILE A 76 16.44 -17.29 18.97
N GLY A 77 15.30 -17.86 19.39
CA GLY A 77 14.47 -17.35 20.47
C GLY A 77 13.50 -16.23 20.04
N LEU A 78 12.49 -15.99 20.88
CA LEU A 78 11.41 -15.03 20.59
C LEU A 78 11.87 -13.57 20.55
N ASP A 79 12.97 -13.21 21.21
CA ASP A 79 13.47 -11.82 21.18
C ASP A 79 14.21 -11.50 19.89
N GLU A 80 14.95 -12.46 19.33
CA GLU A 80 15.64 -12.25 18.06
C GLU A 80 14.67 -12.34 16.88
N ALA A 81 13.70 -13.26 16.94
CA ALA A 81 12.62 -13.32 15.96
C ALA A 81 11.85 -11.99 15.87
N GLU A 82 11.56 -11.35 17.01
CA GLU A 82 10.94 -10.02 17.05
C GLU A 82 11.78 -8.97 16.30
N LYS A 83 13.10 -8.95 16.52
CA LYS A 83 13.99 -8.00 15.82
C LYS A 83 14.03 -8.24 14.31
N LEU A 84 14.06 -9.50 13.88
CA LEU A 84 14.06 -9.85 12.46
C LEU A 84 12.75 -9.43 11.78
N LEU A 85 11.61 -9.66 12.43
CA LEU A 85 10.31 -9.21 11.93
C LEU A 85 10.23 -7.68 11.83
N LEU A 86 10.73 -6.95 12.84
CA LEU A 86 10.80 -5.49 12.79
C LEU A 86 11.68 -4.98 11.64
N LYS A 87 12.83 -5.63 11.39
CA LYS A 87 13.68 -5.31 10.23
C LYS A 87 13.00 -5.65 8.90
N SER A 88 12.29 -6.77 8.83
CA SER A 88 11.51 -7.17 7.65
C SER A 88 10.48 -6.10 7.30
N ILE A 89 9.71 -5.62 8.29
CA ILE A 89 8.74 -4.53 8.14
C ILE A 89 9.42 -3.22 7.71
N GLN A 90 10.60 -2.92 8.24
CA GLN A 90 11.34 -1.73 7.83
C GLN A 90 11.74 -1.78 6.35
N ARG A 91 12.05 -2.98 5.82
CA ARG A 91 12.45 -3.18 4.42
C ARG A 91 11.24 -3.19 3.49
N ASN A 92 10.17 -3.86 3.88
CA ASN A 92 8.87 -3.78 3.20
C ASN A 92 7.73 -3.56 4.22
N PRO A 93 7.21 -2.31 4.31
CA PRO A 93 6.13 -1.97 5.25
C PRO A 93 4.73 -2.29 4.70
N PHE A 94 4.61 -2.85 3.50
CA PHE A 94 3.34 -3.04 2.81
C PHE A 94 2.77 -4.45 2.97
N VAL A 95 3.47 -5.34 3.68
CA VAL A 95 3.10 -6.76 3.79
C VAL A 95 2.54 -7.04 5.19
N GLY A 96 1.38 -7.69 5.24
CA GLY A 96 0.63 -7.87 6.48
C GLY A 96 1.16 -8.98 7.37
N GLU A 97 1.75 -10.03 6.80
CA GLU A 97 2.18 -11.24 7.51
C GLU A 97 3.18 -10.96 8.64
N PRO A 98 4.26 -10.18 8.44
CA PRO A 98 5.19 -9.86 9.52
C PRO A 98 4.51 -9.17 10.71
N HIS A 99 3.50 -8.33 10.45
CA HIS A 99 2.73 -7.66 11.49
C HIS A 99 1.84 -8.63 12.27
N VAL A 100 1.20 -9.59 11.59
CA VAL A 100 0.40 -10.62 12.24
C VAL A 100 1.28 -11.53 13.12
N VAL A 101 2.44 -11.94 12.62
CA VAL A 101 3.39 -12.76 13.38
C VAL A 101 3.94 -11.99 14.59
N LEU A 102 4.25 -10.69 14.46
CA LEU A 102 4.59 -9.85 15.62
C LEU A 102 3.45 -9.79 16.63
N GLY A 103 2.20 -9.65 16.16
CA GLY A 103 1.02 -9.67 17.03
C GLY A 103 0.95 -10.95 17.86
N GLN A 104 1.12 -12.11 17.23
CA GLN A 104 1.15 -13.41 17.91
C GLN A 104 2.31 -13.50 18.93
N LEU A 105 3.49 -13.02 18.55
CA LEU A 105 4.66 -13.01 19.41
C LEU A 105 4.45 -12.13 20.64
N TYR A 106 3.86 -10.94 20.46
CA TYR A 106 3.49 -10.04 21.56
C TYR A 106 2.43 -10.63 22.48
N LEU A 107 1.41 -11.31 21.94
CA LEU A 107 0.44 -12.05 22.75
C LEU A 107 1.13 -13.12 23.61
N GLY A 108 2.04 -13.89 23.03
CA GLY A 108 2.81 -14.91 23.75
C GLY A 108 3.69 -14.34 24.88
N LYS A 109 4.13 -13.09 24.74
CA LYS A 109 4.90 -12.36 25.77
C LYS A 109 4.03 -11.59 26.77
N GLY A 110 2.70 -11.61 26.63
CA GLY A 110 1.78 -10.83 27.47
C GLY A 110 1.77 -9.32 27.20
N ARG A 111 2.31 -8.88 26.04
CA ARG A 111 2.34 -7.48 25.60
C ARG A 111 1.08 -7.17 24.78
N TYR A 112 -0.07 -7.09 25.44
CA TYR A 112 -1.38 -7.07 24.78
C TYR A 112 -1.62 -5.82 23.91
N GLU A 113 -1.23 -4.64 24.37
CA GLU A 113 -1.44 -3.39 23.63
C GLU A 113 -0.61 -3.34 22.34
N GLU A 114 0.58 -3.93 22.37
CA GLU A 114 1.46 -4.01 21.19
C GLU A 114 0.98 -5.08 20.22
N ALA A 115 0.46 -6.19 20.75
CA ALA A 115 -0.17 -7.22 19.95
C ALA A 115 -1.37 -6.69 19.17
N GLU A 116 -2.25 -5.93 19.82
CA GLU A 116 -3.43 -5.33 19.19
C GLU A 116 -3.03 -4.41 18.04
N LYS A 117 -2.08 -3.49 18.26
CA LYS A 117 -1.57 -2.58 17.23
C LYS A 117 -0.95 -3.32 16.05
N ALA A 118 -0.17 -4.36 16.31
CA ALA A 118 0.45 -5.16 15.27
C ALA A 118 -0.61 -5.93 14.45
N ALA A 119 -1.57 -6.55 15.13
CA ALA A 119 -2.68 -7.26 14.47
C ALA A 119 -3.55 -6.33 13.63
N GLU A 120 -3.90 -5.14 14.13
CA GLU A 120 -4.65 -4.12 13.41
C GLU A 120 -3.92 -3.71 12.12
N LYS A 121 -2.61 -3.45 12.23
CA LYS A 121 -1.81 -3.07 11.06
C LYS A 121 -1.73 -4.20 10.02
N GLY A 122 -1.53 -5.44 10.48
CA GLY A 122 -1.54 -6.62 9.61
C GLY A 122 -2.87 -6.79 8.89
N LEU A 123 -3.99 -6.65 9.61
CA LEU A 123 -5.34 -6.77 9.06
C LEU A 123 -5.63 -5.73 7.97
N ILE A 124 -5.14 -4.51 8.11
CA ILE A 124 -5.26 -3.47 7.08
C ILE A 124 -4.46 -3.84 5.83
N LEU A 125 -3.23 -4.35 5.99
CA LEU A 125 -2.31 -4.59 4.87
C LEU A 125 -2.61 -5.86 4.08
N LEU A 126 -3.11 -6.92 4.73
CA LEU A 126 -3.46 -8.20 4.09
C LEU A 126 -4.35 -8.03 2.84
N PRO A 127 -5.47 -7.29 2.88
CA PRO A 127 -6.30 -7.05 1.70
C PRO A 127 -5.69 -6.04 0.71
N GLU A 128 -4.79 -5.16 1.15
CA GLU A 128 -4.19 -4.11 0.29
C GLU A 128 -3.07 -4.66 -0.61
N TRP A 129 -2.27 -5.59 -0.10
CA TRP A 129 -1.13 -6.18 -0.82
C TRP A 129 -1.53 -7.33 -1.74
N GLY A 130 -2.53 -8.12 -1.35
CA GLY A 130 -3.16 -9.15 -2.20
C GLY A 130 -2.33 -10.43 -2.43
N SER A 131 -1.08 -10.51 -1.95
CA SER A 131 -0.29 -11.75 -2.00
C SER A 131 0.38 -12.02 -0.65
N PRO A 132 -0.02 -13.07 0.09
CA PRO A 132 0.77 -13.51 1.23
C PRO A 132 2.17 -13.95 0.79
N TRP A 133 3.14 -13.82 1.71
CA TRP A 133 4.44 -14.48 1.60
C TRP A 133 4.38 -15.94 2.07
#